data_AF-A0A936H1N2-F1
#
_entry.id   AF-A0A936H1N2-F1
#
_cell.length_a   1.000
_cell.length_b   1.000
_cell.length_c   1.000
_cell.angle_alpha   90.00
_cell.angle_beta   90.00
_cell.angle_gamma   90.00
#
_symmetry.space_group_name_H-M   'P 1'
#
loop_
_entity.id
_entity.type
_entity.pdbx_description
1 polymer ?
#
loop_
_entity_poly.entity_id
_entity_poly.type
_entity_poly.pdbx_seq_one_letter_code
_entity_poly.pdbx_strand_id
1 'polypeptide(L)'
;MKHIIQQIDQTHAQSSLTGANGNYPEVSFALISNVVEHLIGLTPEAGKRRLRTLSHLPDDLESLEVRHIPIGNGLFSVAHSGRTSSKLTYQKGSAPFLWQAAFPGNYKQVTINGKKKRCRYTQDFGQVISYTPIRIKPKKTVIVEVLPLR
;
A
#
# COMPACT_ATOMS: atom_id res chain seq x y z
N MET A 1 -8.60 3.34 -13.41
CA MET A 1 -8.60 4.76 -12.97
C MET A 1 -8.26 5.77 -14.07
N LYS A 2 -7.27 5.55 -14.94
CA LYS A 2 -6.94 6.51 -16.03
C LYS A 2 -8.17 6.97 -16.84
N HIS A 3 -9.01 6.02 -17.24
CA HIS A 3 -10.27 6.29 -17.94
C HIS A 3 -11.22 7.22 -17.15
N ILE A 4 -11.44 6.96 -15.86
CA ILE A 4 -12.33 7.78 -15.02
C ILE A 4 -11.78 9.20 -14.88
N ILE A 5 -10.46 9.34 -14.64
CA ILE A 5 -9.80 10.65 -14.50
C ILE A 5 -9.92 11.47 -15.78
N GLN A 6 -9.82 10.84 -16.95
CA GLN A 6 -9.95 11.52 -18.25
C GLN A 6 -11.36 12.06 -18.52
N GLN A 7 -12.36 11.65 -17.72
CA GLN A 7 -13.76 11.98 -17.93
C GLN A 7 -14.35 12.84 -16.80
N ILE A 8 -13.55 13.30 -15.84
CA ILE A 8 -14.06 14.06 -14.68
C ILE A 8 -14.71 15.38 -15.07
N ASP A 9 -14.24 16.03 -16.14
CA ASP A 9 -14.79 17.30 -16.64
C ASP A 9 -16.00 17.11 -17.55
N GLN A 10 -16.34 15.86 -17.91
CA GLN A 10 -17.51 15.59 -18.73
C GLN A 10 -18.78 15.85 -17.92
N THR A 11 -19.80 16.41 -18.59
CA THR A 11 -21.12 16.63 -18.01
C THR A 11 -21.74 15.30 -17.60
N HIS A 12 -22.16 15.21 -16.33
CA HIS A 12 -22.81 14.00 -15.84
C HIS A 12 -24.24 13.89 -16.36
N ALA A 13 -24.78 12.67 -16.43
CA ALA A 13 -26.16 12.43 -16.88
C ALA A 13 -27.22 13.15 -16.03
N GLN A 14 -26.89 13.42 -14.75
CA GLN A 14 -27.71 14.19 -13.81
C GLN A 14 -27.08 15.56 -13.50
N SER A 15 -26.60 16.23 -14.54
CA SER A 15 -25.87 17.51 -14.45
C SER A 15 -26.65 18.64 -13.79
N SER A 16 -27.98 18.58 -13.76
CA SER A 16 -28.85 19.54 -13.07
C SER A 16 -28.66 19.56 -11.55
N LEU A 17 -28.15 18.47 -10.95
CA LEU A 17 -27.92 18.39 -9.50
C LEU A 17 -26.44 18.58 -9.12
N THR A 18 -25.52 18.20 -10.01
CA THR A 18 -24.11 17.97 -9.67
C THR A 18 -23.11 18.51 -10.70
N GLY A 19 -23.55 18.87 -11.91
CA GLY A 19 -22.67 19.38 -12.96
C GLY A 19 -21.83 18.29 -13.64
N ALA A 20 -20.50 18.37 -13.48
CA ALA A 20 -19.55 17.44 -14.10
C ALA A 20 -19.37 16.15 -13.28
N ASN A 21 -18.89 15.08 -13.92
CA ASN A 21 -18.64 13.79 -13.27
C ASN A 21 -17.75 13.91 -12.01
N GLY A 22 -16.73 14.78 -12.04
CA GLY A 22 -15.80 14.98 -10.94
C GLY A 22 -16.41 15.63 -9.69
N ASN A 23 -17.57 16.28 -9.81
CA ASN A 23 -18.24 16.92 -8.68
C ASN A 23 -18.97 15.92 -7.78
N TYR A 24 -19.12 14.67 -8.23
CA TYR A 24 -19.65 13.59 -7.40
C TYR A 24 -18.63 13.19 -6.33
N PRO A 25 -18.98 13.27 -5.03
CA PRO A 25 -18.03 12.98 -3.96
C PRO A 25 -17.48 11.54 -4.04
N GLU A 26 -18.27 10.61 -4.56
CA GLU A 26 -17.90 9.21 -4.77
C GLU A 26 -16.65 9.07 -5.64
N VAL A 27 -16.44 9.94 -6.63
CA VAL A 27 -15.25 9.91 -7.50
C VAL A 27 -13.98 10.18 -6.71
N SER A 28 -14.02 11.18 -5.82
CA SER A 28 -12.87 11.52 -4.97
C SER A 28 -12.56 10.41 -3.96
N PHE A 29 -13.58 9.85 -3.31
CA PHE A 29 -13.39 8.73 -2.38
C PHE A 29 -12.92 7.46 -3.09
N ALA A 30 -13.43 7.17 -4.29
CA ALA A 30 -12.98 6.05 -5.10
C ALA A 30 -11.50 6.23 -5.52
N LEU A 31 -11.07 7.44 -5.86
CA LEU A 31 -9.66 7.72 -6.17
C LEU A 31 -8.77 7.46 -4.94
N ILE A 32 -9.17 7.94 -3.76
CA ILE A 32 -8.42 7.74 -2.52
C ILE A 32 -8.31 6.25 -2.18
N SER A 33 -9.42 5.49 -2.22
CA SER A 33 -9.39 4.04 -1.99
C SER A 33 -8.52 3.32 -3.03
N ASN A 34 -8.59 3.68 -4.31
CA ASN A 34 -7.72 3.10 -5.34
C ASN A 34 -6.23 3.36 -5.07
N VAL A 35 -5.87 4.56 -4.61
CA VAL A 35 -4.48 4.89 -4.29
C VAL A 35 -4.00 4.13 -3.04
N VAL A 36 -4.79 4.13 -1.97
CA VAL A 36 -4.35 3.62 -0.66
C VAL A 36 -4.56 2.10 -0.52
N GLU A 37 -5.73 1.59 -0.87
CA GLU A 37 -6.08 0.19 -0.66
C GLU A 37 -5.61 -0.69 -1.82
N HIS A 38 -5.57 -0.15 -3.04
CA HIS A 38 -5.24 -0.93 -4.23
C HIS A 38 -3.79 -0.74 -4.68
N LEU A 39 -3.35 0.48 -5.05
CA LEU A 39 -1.99 0.71 -5.55
C LEU A 39 -0.91 0.48 -4.48
N ILE A 40 -1.08 1.08 -3.30
CA ILE A 40 -0.22 0.78 -2.14
C ILE A 40 -0.49 -0.63 -1.58
N GLY A 41 -1.70 -1.16 -1.75
CA GLY A 41 -2.08 -2.48 -1.23
C GLY A 41 -2.00 -2.56 0.30
N LEU A 42 -2.40 -1.49 0.99
CA LEU A 42 -2.40 -1.44 2.44
C LEU A 42 -3.65 -2.12 3.00
N THR A 43 -3.45 -3.19 3.78
CA THR A 43 -4.53 -3.86 4.51
C THR A 43 -4.32 -3.69 6.02
N PRO A 44 -5.09 -2.81 6.69
CA PRO A 44 -5.00 -2.63 8.13
C PRO A 44 -5.79 -3.69 8.90
N GLU A 45 -5.24 -4.15 10.03
CA GLU A 45 -5.93 -4.95 11.05
C GLU A 45 -5.71 -4.29 12.42
N ALA A 46 -6.31 -3.10 12.58
CA ALA A 46 -6.08 -2.22 13.72
C ALA A 46 -6.33 -2.91 15.08
N GLY A 47 -7.40 -3.70 15.19
CA GLY A 47 -7.76 -4.43 16.41
C GLY A 47 -6.69 -5.44 16.86
N LYS A 48 -5.84 -5.92 15.94
CA LYS A 48 -4.72 -6.84 16.23
C LYS A 48 -3.36 -6.14 16.22
N ARG A 49 -3.33 -4.81 16.07
CA ARG A 49 -2.11 -4.01 15.82
C ARG A 49 -1.25 -4.60 14.70
N ARG A 50 -1.90 -4.98 13.61
CA ARG A 50 -1.27 -5.55 12.42
C ARG A 50 -1.61 -4.72 11.20
N LEU A 51 -0.69 -4.70 10.25
CA LEU A 51 -0.96 -4.21 8.90
C LEU A 51 -0.15 -5.03 7.89
N ARG A 52 -0.66 -5.15 6.68
CA ARG A 52 0.02 -5.76 5.54
C ARG A 52 0.16 -4.71 4.43
N THR A 53 1.25 -4.80 3.67
CA THR A 53 1.44 -4.03 2.43
C THR A 53 1.77 -5.00 1.30
N LEU A 54 1.16 -4.81 0.14
CA LEU A 54 1.48 -5.54 -1.09
C LEU A 54 1.38 -4.56 -2.27
N SER A 55 2.52 -4.10 -2.78
CA SER A 55 2.53 -3.16 -3.91
C SER A 55 1.84 -3.76 -5.14
N HIS A 56 0.86 -3.05 -5.68
CA HIS A 56 0.24 -3.34 -6.98
C HIS A 56 0.56 -2.24 -8.00
N LEU A 57 1.68 -1.53 -7.84
CA LEU A 57 2.10 -0.53 -8.80
C LEU A 57 2.27 -1.15 -10.19
N PRO A 58 1.69 -0.55 -11.24
CA PRO A 58 1.96 -0.95 -12.62
C PRO A 58 3.41 -0.62 -12.99
N ASP A 59 3.92 -1.26 -14.05
CA ASP A 59 5.32 -1.12 -14.46
C ASP A 59 5.68 0.30 -14.95
N ASP A 60 4.67 1.09 -15.36
CA ASP A 60 4.82 2.49 -15.75
C ASP A 60 4.82 3.47 -14.56
N LEU A 61 4.70 2.98 -13.32
CA LEU A 61 4.73 3.78 -12.09
C LEU A 61 5.84 3.31 -11.15
N GLU A 62 6.99 3.97 -11.25
CA GLU A 62 8.20 3.58 -10.52
C GLU A 62 8.08 3.68 -9.00
N SER A 63 7.33 4.66 -8.47
CA SER A 63 7.19 4.85 -7.03
C SER A 63 5.88 5.53 -6.66
N LEU A 64 5.45 5.27 -5.43
CA LEU A 64 4.28 5.90 -4.82
C LEU A 64 4.49 5.98 -3.30
N GLU A 65 4.16 7.12 -2.70
CA GLU A 65 4.16 7.30 -1.24
C GLU A 65 2.82 7.88 -0.78
N VAL A 66 2.27 7.29 0.27
CA VAL A 66 1.12 7.83 1.00
C VAL A 66 1.52 8.05 2.45
N ARG A 67 1.17 9.22 2.99
CA ARG A 67 1.58 9.68 4.33
C ARG A 67 0.37 9.94 5.21
N HIS A 68 0.60 9.94 6.52
CA HIS A 68 -0.39 10.30 7.55
C HIS A 68 -1.63 9.41 7.55
N ILE A 69 -1.47 8.11 7.32
CA ILE A 69 -2.56 7.13 7.36
C ILE A 69 -2.81 6.73 8.81
N PRO A 70 -3.99 7.03 9.40
CA PRO A 70 -4.34 6.57 10.73
C PRO A 70 -4.72 5.08 10.70
N ILE A 71 -4.11 4.27 11.57
CA ILE A 71 -4.48 2.86 11.76
C ILE A 71 -4.55 2.58 13.26
N GLY A 72 -5.78 2.41 13.77
CA GLY A 72 -6.01 2.32 15.22
C GLY A 72 -5.50 3.57 15.92
N ASN A 73 -4.58 3.42 16.87
CA ASN A 73 -3.94 4.54 17.57
C ASN A 73 -2.58 4.97 16.98
N GLY A 74 -2.25 4.46 15.79
CA GLY A 74 -1.00 4.74 15.09
C GLY A 74 -1.18 5.63 13.87
N LEU A 75 -0.12 6.33 13.49
CA LEU A 75 -0.02 7.14 12.27
C LEU A 75 1.14 6.64 11.42
N PHE A 76 0.87 6.30 10.16
CA PHE A 76 1.82 5.60 9.29
C PHE A 76 2.02 6.31 7.95
N SER A 77 3.19 6.10 7.36
CA SER A 77 3.46 6.39 5.95
C SER A 77 3.99 5.12 5.28
N VAL A 78 3.50 4.84 4.08
CA VAL A 78 3.92 3.71 3.25
C VAL A 78 4.45 4.26 1.94
N ALA A 79 5.62 3.78 1.51
CA ALA A 79 6.14 4.05 0.18
C ALA A 79 6.59 2.76 -0.49
N HIS A 80 6.41 2.71 -1.80
CA HIS A 80 6.93 1.64 -2.65
C HIS A 80 7.86 2.21 -3.72
N SER A 81 8.87 1.43 -4.06
CA SER A 81 9.60 1.55 -5.33
C SER A 81 9.33 0.28 -6.12
N GLY A 82 8.49 0.42 -7.14
CA GLY A 82 7.90 -0.66 -7.92
C GLY A 82 7.22 -1.71 -7.04
N ARG A 83 7.43 -2.98 -7.41
CA ARG A 83 6.89 -4.15 -6.69
C ARG A 83 7.94 -4.89 -5.87
N THR A 84 9.13 -4.31 -5.68
CA THR A 84 10.30 -4.96 -5.06
C THR A 84 10.84 -4.27 -3.82
N SER A 85 10.41 -3.04 -3.52
CA SER A 85 10.79 -2.32 -2.29
C SER A 85 9.59 -1.71 -1.59
N SER A 86 9.57 -1.82 -0.27
CA SER A 86 8.55 -1.23 0.61
C SER A 86 9.21 -0.54 1.79
N LYS A 87 8.82 0.71 2.05
CA LYS A 87 9.23 1.50 3.21
C LYS A 87 8.00 1.80 4.07
N LEU A 88 8.04 1.42 5.34
CA LEU A 88 7.02 1.78 6.32
C LEU A 88 7.64 2.69 7.38
N THR A 89 7.03 3.85 7.61
CA THR A 89 7.34 4.72 8.73
C THR A 89 6.18 4.72 9.71
N TYR A 90 6.43 4.31 10.95
CA TYR A 90 5.47 4.42 12.04
C TYR A 90 5.72 5.72 12.79
N GLN A 91 5.00 6.78 12.42
CA GLN A 91 5.29 8.16 12.85
C GLN A 91 4.93 8.39 14.32
N LYS A 92 3.71 8.03 14.73
CA LYS A 92 3.17 8.25 16.08
C LYS A 92 2.33 7.06 16.51
N GLY A 93 2.40 6.67 17.78
CA GLY A 93 1.58 5.64 18.40
C GLY A 93 2.16 5.18 19.73
N SER A 94 1.42 4.36 20.49
CA SER A 94 1.83 3.97 21.86
C SER A 94 2.43 2.57 21.96
N ALA A 95 2.18 1.69 20.99
CA ALA A 95 2.60 0.30 21.02
C ALA A 95 3.12 -0.17 19.67
N PRO A 96 3.99 -1.20 19.62
CA PRO A 96 4.47 -1.76 18.36
C PRO A 96 3.35 -2.36 17.52
N PHE A 97 3.53 -2.31 16.19
CA PHE A 97 2.70 -3.01 15.22
C PHE A 97 3.45 -4.18 14.60
N LEU A 98 2.71 -5.22 14.21
CA LEU A 98 3.20 -6.27 13.33
C LEU A 98 2.94 -5.84 11.89
N TRP A 99 3.99 -5.55 11.14
CA TRP A 99 3.93 -5.30 9.71
C TRP A 99 4.26 -6.57 8.94
N GLN A 100 3.37 -7.00 8.05
CA GLN A 100 3.66 -8.00 7.03
C GLN A 100 4.02 -7.29 5.71
N ALA A 101 5.32 -7.13 5.47
CA ALA A 101 5.81 -6.64 4.17
C ALA A 101 5.71 -7.77 3.16
N ALA A 102 4.87 -7.62 2.14
CA ALA A 102 4.59 -8.63 1.13
C ALA A 102 4.96 -8.14 -0.28
N PHE A 103 5.34 -9.08 -1.13
CA PHE A 103 5.82 -8.86 -2.49
C PHE A 103 5.24 -9.93 -3.42
N PRO A 104 4.78 -9.57 -4.63
CA PRO A 104 4.28 -10.54 -5.60
C PRO A 104 5.43 -11.41 -6.12
N GLY A 105 5.24 -12.73 -6.11
CA GLY A 105 6.24 -13.70 -6.56
C GLY A 105 6.83 -14.54 -5.42
N ASN A 106 7.69 -15.48 -5.80
CA ASN A 106 8.29 -16.48 -4.91
C ASN A 106 9.77 -16.16 -4.61
N TYR A 107 10.00 -15.22 -3.71
CA TYR A 107 11.32 -14.81 -3.25
C TYR A 107 11.79 -15.68 -2.09
N LYS A 108 12.99 -16.25 -2.20
CA LYS A 108 13.61 -17.03 -1.10
C LYS A 108 14.09 -16.15 0.06
N GLN A 109 14.46 -14.90 -0.23
CA GLN A 109 15.05 -13.96 0.73
C GLN A 109 14.57 -12.53 0.50
N VAL A 110 14.50 -11.77 1.60
CA VAL A 110 14.35 -10.32 1.63
C VAL A 110 15.55 -9.69 2.33
N THR A 111 15.79 -8.40 2.12
CA THR A 111 16.57 -7.56 3.02
C THR A 111 15.64 -6.75 3.91
N ILE A 112 15.97 -6.60 5.19
CA ILE A 112 15.30 -5.67 6.11
C ILE A 112 16.37 -4.70 6.59
N ASN A 113 16.27 -3.43 6.19
CA ASN A 113 17.31 -2.43 6.37
C ASN A 113 18.71 -2.97 5.97
N GLY A 114 18.78 -3.60 4.78
CA GLY A 114 20.00 -4.22 4.25
C GLY A 114 20.37 -5.60 4.80
N LYS A 115 19.74 -6.08 5.89
CA LYS A 115 20.06 -7.39 6.50
C LYS A 115 19.19 -8.50 5.89
N LYS A 116 19.83 -9.56 5.37
CA LYS A 116 19.13 -10.68 4.74
C LYS A 116 18.30 -11.48 5.75
N LYS A 117 17.09 -11.88 5.35
CA LYS A 117 16.18 -12.76 6.10
C LYS A 117 15.43 -13.67 5.13
N ARG A 118 15.11 -14.88 5.57
CA ARG A 118 14.26 -15.79 4.80
C ARG A 118 12.83 -15.26 4.72
N CYS A 119 12.21 -15.42 3.55
CA CYS A 119 10.80 -15.12 3.35
C CYS A 119 9.91 -16.27 3.82
N ARG A 120 8.65 -15.94 4.09
CA ARG A 120 7.53 -16.87 4.08
C ARG A 120 6.76 -16.68 2.77
N TYR A 121 5.90 -17.63 2.42
CA TYR A 121 5.06 -17.54 1.24
C TYR A 121 3.61 -17.89 1.59
N THR A 122 2.68 -17.34 0.81
CA THR A 122 1.25 -17.65 0.85
C THR A 122 0.71 -17.57 -0.58
N GLN A 123 -0.50 -18.07 -0.78
CA GLN A 123 -1.30 -17.70 -1.95
C GLN A 123 -2.28 -16.61 -1.56
N ASP A 124 -2.49 -15.67 -2.48
CA ASP A 124 -3.49 -14.61 -2.38
C ASP A 124 -4.13 -14.50 -3.76
N PHE A 125 -5.44 -14.79 -3.87
CA PHE A 125 -6.16 -14.87 -5.16
C PHE A 125 -5.45 -15.67 -6.26
N GLY A 126 -4.83 -16.80 -5.91
CA GLY A 126 -4.10 -17.66 -6.85
C GLY A 126 -2.70 -17.16 -7.23
N GLN A 127 -2.29 -15.98 -6.77
CA GLN A 127 -0.93 -15.47 -6.93
C GLN A 127 -0.05 -15.89 -5.75
N VAL A 128 1.17 -16.33 -6.03
CA VAL A 128 2.17 -16.58 -4.98
C VAL A 128 2.68 -15.24 -4.47
N ILE A 129 2.60 -15.05 -3.16
CA ILE A 129 3.08 -13.86 -2.47
C ILE A 129 4.15 -14.27 -1.46
N SER A 130 5.30 -13.61 -1.51
CA SER A 130 6.33 -13.72 -0.48
C SER A 130 6.15 -12.63 0.55
N TYR A 131 6.33 -12.94 1.83
CA TYR A 131 6.19 -11.94 2.89
C TYR A 131 7.14 -12.17 4.06
N THR A 132 7.37 -11.12 4.83
CA THR A 132 8.12 -11.19 6.10
C THR A 132 7.40 -10.41 7.19
N PRO A 133 7.17 -11.01 8.37
CA PRO A 133 6.66 -10.28 9.53
C PRO A 133 7.78 -9.49 10.21
N ILE A 134 7.48 -8.22 10.52
CA ILE A 134 8.38 -7.25 11.14
C ILE A 134 7.63 -6.57 12.28
N ARG A 135 8.22 -6.56 13.48
CA ARG A 135 7.69 -5.78 14.60
C ARG A 135 8.25 -4.36 14.53
N ILE A 136 7.43 -3.40 14.11
CA ILE A 136 7.81 -1.99 14.02
C ILE A 136 7.37 -1.22 15.27
N LYS A 137 8.27 -0.42 15.84
CA LYS A 137 7.99 0.43 17.01
C LYS A 137 7.64 1.85 16.55
N PRO A 138 6.92 2.65 17.36
CA PRO A 138 6.71 4.07 17.07
C PRO A 138 8.03 4.81 16.83
N LYS A 139 7.97 5.84 15.97
CA LYS A 139 9.11 6.66 15.52
C LYS A 139 10.22 5.86 14.81
N LYS A 140 9.87 4.75 14.17
CA LYS A 140 10.83 3.95 13.38
C LYS A 140 10.39 3.88 11.93
N THR A 141 11.39 3.82 11.07
CA THR A 141 11.26 3.55 9.64
C THR A 141 11.98 2.23 9.34
N VAL A 142 11.34 1.40 8.53
CA VAL A 142 11.92 0.14 8.07
C VAL A 142 11.73 0.04 6.56
N ILE A 143 12.80 -0.34 5.87
CA ILE A 143 12.83 -0.62 4.44
C ILE A 143 12.99 -2.13 4.26
N VAL A 144 12.19 -2.70 3.37
CA VAL A 144 12.20 -4.12 3.04
C VAL A 144 12.28 -4.26 1.53
N GLU A 145 13.22 -5.06 1.05
CA GLU A 145 13.46 -5.21 -0.37
C GLU A 145 13.63 -6.69 -0.75
N VAL A 146 13.30 -6.99 -1.99
CA VAL A 146 13.56 -8.28 -2.65
C VAL A 146 14.37 -8.03 -3.91
N LEU A 147 15.28 -8.96 -4.21
CA LEU A 147 15.97 -8.94 -5.50
C LEU A 147 14.99 -9.39 -6.59
N PRO A 148 14.92 -8.73 -7.75
CA PRO A 148 14.06 -9.14 -8.85
C PRO A 148 14.23 -10.64 -9.18
N LEU A 149 13.12 -11.32 -9.47
CA LEU A 149 13.17 -12.69 -9.99
C LEU A 149 13.77 -12.62 -11.39
N ARG A 150 14.76 -13.48 -11.65
CA ARG A 150 15.32 -13.67 -13.00
C ARG A 150 14.40 -14.54 -13.83
#